data_AF-A0A5S9YHN3-F1
#
_entry.id   AF-A0A5S9YHN3-F1
#
_cell.length_a   1.000
_cell.length_b   1.000
_cell.length_c   1.000
_cell.angle_alpha   90.00
_cell.angle_beta   90.00
_cell.angle_gamma   90.00
#
_symmetry.space_group_name_H-M   'P 1'
#
loop_
_entity.id
_entity.type
_entity.pdbx_description
1 polymer ?
#
loop_
_entity_poly.entity_id
_entity_poly.type
_entity_poly.pdbx_seq_one_letter_code
_entity_poly.pdbx_strand_id
1 'polypeptide(L)'
;MASPLLPGPPDQRRNLDWCWSKLPSDLMQFVFDRLGFADFQRAKSVCSSWLSVSRNSQPNNQIPWMIRFPKDNNHCLLFNPEEEDKMYKTPNLGNDFAKSSCIASYGSWLLMQPESEYMEEDLDHQCNNLYILDLLTRERINLPILQPEFGLTCPILWTDEKSKDHLVIGMAHEELAISFKKGDSSWKQIPTLSGIEECFSMVFKDHKLYCLSNYKLKVFDFSGDIPVKVFKTSVSKLLNNPLCISMRMRLPGIPMKDQLNHFKDDMVVTLAGHVLIVKCHRPSLSKIWSFEIYKMEGNNNKWEKTVSLGDETILLDLGITVLAKDMQGIKANSIYFSNPTPYFKDQYDENEIFIFDLDSNTVEQPHRSVSSSFPRSRARWFLPCFKRESYFLQ
;
A
#
# COMPACT_ATOMS: atom_id res chain seq x y z
N MET A 1 -8.94 -41.36 78.23
CA MET A 1 -8.57 -39.97 77.90
C MET A 1 -7.70 -40.02 76.66
N ALA A 2 -8.27 -39.66 75.51
CA ALA A 2 -7.55 -39.50 74.25
C ALA A 2 -7.84 -38.09 73.75
N SER A 3 -6.79 -37.29 73.61
CA SER A 3 -6.85 -35.87 73.25
C SER A 3 -7.30 -35.68 71.79
N PRO A 4 -8.05 -34.61 71.45
CA PRO A 4 -8.36 -34.31 70.06
C PRO A 4 -7.10 -33.79 69.35
N LEU A 5 -6.86 -34.30 68.15
CA LEU A 5 -5.80 -33.85 67.24
C LEU A 5 -6.05 -32.39 66.83
N LEU A 6 -5.07 -31.51 67.05
CA LEU A 6 -5.05 -30.16 66.52
C LEU A 6 -4.90 -30.20 64.99
N PRO A 7 -5.57 -29.32 64.23
CA PRO A 7 -5.37 -29.23 62.79
C PRO A 7 -3.94 -28.73 62.50
N GLY A 8 -3.25 -29.41 61.58
CA GLY A 8 -1.93 -29.00 61.09
C GLY A 8 -1.96 -27.61 60.42
N PRO A 9 -0.80 -26.95 60.30
CA PRO A 9 -0.72 -25.60 59.76
C PRO A 9 -1.22 -25.56 58.31
N PRO A 10 -1.88 -24.47 57.88
CA PRO A 10 -2.40 -24.38 56.53
C PRO A 10 -1.24 -24.46 55.52
N ASP A 11 -1.41 -25.34 54.53
CA ASP A 11 -0.58 -25.45 53.34
C ASP A 11 -0.37 -24.04 52.75
N GLN A 12 0.85 -23.50 52.88
CA GLN A 12 1.28 -22.35 52.09
C GLN A 12 1.49 -22.82 50.64
N ARG A 13 0.38 -23.06 49.93
CA ARG A 13 0.39 -22.93 48.47
C ARG A 13 0.69 -21.46 48.19
N ARG A 14 1.95 -21.18 47.85
CA ARG A 14 2.36 -19.90 47.28
C ARG A 14 1.48 -19.64 46.06
N ASN A 15 0.42 -18.85 46.23
CA ASN A 15 -0.19 -18.11 45.13
C ASN A 15 0.88 -17.11 44.67
N LEU A 16 1.78 -17.56 43.81
CA LEU A 16 2.52 -16.67 42.93
C LEU A 16 1.48 -16.12 41.96
N ASP A 17 0.80 -15.05 42.36
CA ASP A 17 0.02 -14.22 41.45
C ASP A 17 1.00 -13.58 40.46
N TRP A 18 1.35 -14.34 39.41
CA TRP A 18 2.11 -13.85 38.27
C TRP A 18 1.26 -12.83 37.52
N CYS A 19 1.32 -11.59 38.01
CA CYS A 19 0.62 -10.49 37.39
C CYS A 19 1.51 -9.88 36.30
N TRP A 20 1.07 -9.96 35.06
CA TRP A 20 1.77 -9.38 33.90
C TRP A 20 2.03 -7.87 34.03
N SER A 21 1.27 -7.15 34.87
CA SER A 21 1.53 -5.73 35.14
C SER A 21 2.77 -5.47 36.00
N LYS A 22 3.30 -6.51 36.68
CA LYS A 22 4.50 -6.48 37.52
C LYS A 22 5.76 -7.01 36.83
N LEU A 23 5.67 -7.43 35.56
CA LEU A 23 6.84 -7.87 34.80
C LEU A 23 7.77 -6.67 34.57
N PRO A 24 9.11 -6.84 34.66
CA PRO A 24 10.07 -5.79 34.32
C PRO A 24 9.80 -5.17 32.94
N SER A 25 9.98 -3.86 32.82
CA SER A 25 9.74 -3.09 31.59
C SER A 25 10.43 -3.69 30.38
N ASP A 26 11.65 -4.17 30.55
CA ASP A 26 12.50 -4.64 29.46
C ASP A 26 11.96 -5.95 28.87
N LEU A 27 11.46 -6.85 29.72
CA LEU A 27 10.81 -8.09 29.29
C LEU A 27 9.45 -7.81 28.65
N MET A 28 8.69 -6.87 29.21
CA MET A 28 7.43 -6.44 28.59
C MET A 28 7.68 -5.79 27.22
N GLN A 29 8.76 -5.03 27.07
CA GLN A 29 9.12 -4.41 25.80
C GLN A 29 9.41 -5.47 24.73
N PHE A 30 10.17 -6.52 25.06
CA PHE A 30 10.38 -7.65 24.15
C PHE A 30 9.08 -8.34 23.71
N VAL A 31 8.06 -8.39 24.58
CA VAL A 31 6.74 -8.91 24.21
C VAL A 31 6.03 -7.93 23.29
N PHE A 32 5.99 -6.65 23.65
CA PHE A 32 5.34 -5.59 22.88
C PHE A 32 5.95 -5.41 21.48
N ASP A 33 7.26 -5.57 21.34
CA ASP A 33 7.97 -5.49 20.06
C ASP A 33 7.60 -6.64 19.10
N ARG A 34 7.06 -7.74 19.63
CA ARG A 34 6.60 -8.90 18.83
C ARG A 34 5.11 -8.85 18.52
N LEU A 35 4.34 -7.98 19.17
CA LEU A 35 2.91 -7.88 18.89
C LEU A 35 2.69 -7.32 17.50
N GLY A 36 1.80 -7.97 16.75
CA GLY A 36 1.19 -7.38 15.57
C GLY A 36 0.44 -6.10 15.95
N PHE A 37 0.22 -5.22 14.97
CA PHE A 37 -0.31 -3.89 15.22
C PHE A 37 -1.63 -3.88 16.03
N ALA A 38 -2.60 -4.72 15.65
CA ALA A 38 -3.91 -4.75 16.30
C ALA A 38 -3.81 -5.09 17.78
N ASP A 39 -3.03 -6.13 18.12
CA ASP A 39 -2.79 -6.54 19.51
C ASP A 39 -2.01 -5.50 20.29
N PHE A 40 -1.04 -4.84 19.66
CA PHE A 40 -0.31 -3.75 20.30
C PHE A 40 -1.24 -2.60 20.72
N GLN A 41 -2.20 -2.21 19.87
CA GLN A 41 -3.17 -1.18 20.22
C GLN A 41 -4.14 -1.65 21.31
N ARG A 42 -4.58 -2.91 21.29
CA ARG A 42 -5.38 -3.47 22.37
C ARG A 42 -4.62 -3.47 23.69
N ALA A 43 -3.35 -3.89 23.67
CA ALA A 43 -2.48 -3.97 24.84
C ALA A 43 -2.30 -2.61 25.55
N LYS A 44 -2.24 -1.49 24.79
CA LYS A 44 -2.20 -0.13 25.35
C LYS A 44 -3.36 0.19 26.29
N SER A 45 -4.53 -0.38 26.02
CA SER A 45 -5.77 -0.11 26.77
C SER A 45 -5.90 -0.93 28.05
N VAL A 46 -5.02 -1.90 28.29
CA VAL A 46 -5.15 -2.86 29.41
C VAL A 46 -4.83 -2.21 30.76
N CYS A 47 -3.68 -1.57 30.90
CA CYS A 47 -3.29 -0.87 32.14
C CYS A 47 -2.20 0.19 31.89
N SER A 48 -1.96 1.06 32.88
CA SER A 48 -0.96 2.13 32.80
C SER A 48 0.47 1.63 32.61
N SER A 49 0.83 0.49 33.22
CA SER A 49 2.15 -0.15 33.05
C SER A 49 2.39 -0.54 31.58
N TRP A 50 1.41 -1.21 30.97
CA TRP A 50 1.44 -1.62 29.57
C TRP A 50 1.43 -0.43 28.61
N LEU A 51 0.62 0.59 28.92
CA LEU A 51 0.63 1.85 28.19
C LEU A 51 2.02 2.50 28.22
N SER A 52 2.69 2.51 29.38
CA SER A 52 4.03 3.06 29.52
C SER A 52 5.06 2.31 28.67
N VAL A 53 5.06 0.96 28.73
CA VAL A 53 5.98 0.13 27.94
C VAL A 53 5.75 0.32 26.44
N SER A 54 4.49 0.42 26.01
CA SER A 54 4.14 0.61 24.61
C SER A 54 4.73 1.88 23.99
N ARG A 55 5.02 2.91 24.80
CA ARG A 55 5.62 4.17 24.31
C ARG A 55 7.06 3.98 23.84
N ASN A 56 7.77 3.02 24.44
CA ASN A 56 9.17 2.72 24.13
C ASN A 56 9.30 1.51 23.19
N SER A 57 8.19 0.82 22.91
CA SER A 57 8.17 -0.40 22.09
C SER A 57 7.87 -0.07 20.62
N GLN A 58 8.35 -0.92 19.72
CA GLN A 58 8.09 -0.83 18.29
C GLN A 58 7.29 -2.06 17.83
N PRO A 59 5.98 -1.93 17.59
CA PRO A 59 5.19 -3.07 17.14
C PRO A 59 5.69 -3.61 15.81
N ASN A 60 5.42 -4.90 15.58
CA ASN A 60 5.65 -5.49 14.27
C ASN A 60 4.64 -4.92 13.25
N ASN A 61 5.11 -3.97 12.45
CA ASN A 61 4.37 -3.28 11.40
C ASN A 61 4.65 -3.84 10.00
N GLN A 62 5.32 -5.00 9.92
CA GLN A 62 5.76 -5.56 8.65
C GLN A 62 4.64 -6.29 7.90
N ILE A 63 3.51 -6.53 8.55
CA ILE A 63 2.37 -7.23 7.97
C ILE A 63 1.53 -6.23 7.18
N PRO A 64 1.40 -6.39 5.85
CA PRO A 64 0.60 -5.51 5.02
C PRO A 64 -0.88 -5.70 5.31
N TRP A 65 -1.58 -4.58 5.43
CA TRP A 65 -3.02 -4.54 5.61
C TRP A 65 -3.67 -4.13 4.30
N MET A 66 -4.94 -4.48 4.13
CA MET A 66 -5.74 -3.99 3.01
C MET A 66 -6.70 -2.93 3.50
N ILE A 67 -6.79 -1.83 2.76
CA ILE A 67 -7.83 -0.82 2.91
C ILE A 67 -8.83 -0.94 1.77
N ARG A 68 -10.12 -0.87 2.11
CA ARG A 68 -11.25 -0.80 1.17
C ARG A 68 -11.92 0.57 1.32
N PHE A 69 -12.33 1.13 0.19
CA PHE A 69 -13.02 2.41 0.08
C PHE A 69 -14.45 2.16 -0.44
N PRO A 70 -15.42 1.87 0.45
CA PRO A 70 -16.81 1.69 0.06
C PRO A 70 -17.31 2.94 -0.67
N LYS A 71 -18.01 2.74 -1.78
CA LYS A 71 -18.55 3.86 -2.57
C LYS A 71 -19.53 4.68 -1.71
N ASP A 72 -19.53 6.00 -1.89
CA ASP A 72 -20.47 6.92 -1.26
C ASP A 72 -20.42 6.92 0.29
N ASN A 73 -19.31 6.42 0.86
CA ASN A 73 -19.11 6.33 2.30
C ASN A 73 -17.87 7.10 2.74
N ASN A 74 -18.04 7.91 3.80
CA ASN A 74 -16.95 8.69 4.39
C ASN A 74 -16.12 7.88 5.40
N HIS A 75 -16.01 6.57 5.22
CA HIS A 75 -15.21 5.70 6.09
C HIS A 75 -14.56 4.61 5.26
N CYS A 76 -13.52 4.01 5.81
CA CYS A 76 -12.83 2.88 5.22
C CYS A 76 -13.05 1.62 6.02
N LEU A 77 -12.79 0.49 5.36
CA LEU A 77 -12.72 -0.81 5.99
C LEU A 77 -11.28 -1.30 5.89
N LEU A 78 -10.74 -1.75 7.02
CA LEU A 78 -9.38 -2.25 7.13
C LEU A 78 -9.43 -3.75 7.41
N PHE A 79 -8.61 -4.49 6.67
CA PHE A 79 -8.47 -5.93 6.80
C PHE A 79 -7.04 -6.25 7.24
N ASN A 80 -6.94 -6.96 8.37
CA ASN A 80 -5.69 -7.52 8.86
C ASN A 80 -5.61 -9.00 8.45
N PRO A 81 -4.65 -9.41 7.62
CA PRO A 81 -4.48 -10.81 7.25
C PRO A 81 -4.25 -11.77 8.43
N GLU A 82 -3.77 -11.29 9.58
CA GLU A 82 -3.61 -12.13 10.79
C GLU A 82 -4.96 -12.48 11.46
N GLU A 83 -6.02 -11.74 11.18
CA GLU A 83 -7.32 -11.88 11.80
C GLU A 83 -8.39 -12.10 10.73
N GLU A 84 -8.39 -13.29 10.13
CA GLU A 84 -9.15 -13.66 8.93
C GLU A 84 -10.65 -13.22 8.95
N ASP A 85 -11.29 -13.23 10.12
CA ASP A 85 -12.71 -12.89 10.30
C ASP A 85 -12.99 -11.47 10.80
N LYS A 86 -11.96 -10.64 10.99
CA LYS A 86 -12.13 -9.28 11.51
C LYS A 86 -11.97 -8.24 10.41
N MET A 87 -12.94 -7.34 10.36
CA MET A 87 -12.90 -6.15 9.54
C MET A 87 -13.09 -4.94 10.44
N TYR A 88 -12.15 -4.01 10.37
CA TYR A 88 -12.17 -2.79 11.17
C TYR A 88 -12.78 -1.66 10.36
N LYS A 89 -13.73 -0.93 10.94
CA LYS A 89 -14.30 0.25 10.34
C LYS A 89 -13.65 1.50 10.93
N THR A 90 -13.19 2.41 10.08
CA THR A 90 -12.68 3.71 10.56
C THR A 90 -13.85 4.60 11.02
N PRO A 91 -13.59 5.59 11.88
CA PRO A 91 -14.51 6.72 12.06
C PRO A 91 -14.76 7.45 10.73
N ASN A 92 -15.73 8.36 10.73
CA ASN A 92 -15.95 9.27 9.61
C ASN A 92 -14.67 10.11 9.35
N LEU A 93 -14.21 10.10 8.10
CA LEU A 93 -12.96 10.69 7.60
C LEU A 93 -13.16 12.06 6.92
N GLY A 94 -14.38 12.60 6.92
CA GLY A 94 -14.72 13.89 6.32
C GLY A 94 -15.78 13.75 5.22
N ASN A 95 -16.60 14.79 5.04
CA ASN A 95 -17.78 14.72 4.15
C ASN A 95 -17.44 14.61 2.66
N ASP A 96 -16.25 15.04 2.27
CA ASP A 96 -15.70 15.00 0.92
C ASP A 96 -14.83 13.76 0.67
N PHE A 97 -14.66 12.90 1.67
CA PHE A 97 -13.85 11.68 1.55
C PHE A 97 -14.41 10.74 0.49
N ALA A 98 -15.73 10.50 0.50
CA ALA A 98 -16.39 9.65 -0.50
C ALA A 98 -16.30 10.20 -1.93
N LYS A 99 -16.07 11.51 -2.08
CA LYS A 99 -15.89 12.21 -3.35
C LYS A 99 -14.43 12.20 -3.83
N SER A 100 -13.56 11.48 -3.14
CA SER A 100 -12.12 11.45 -3.41
C SER A 100 -11.63 10.02 -3.61
N SER A 101 -10.64 9.85 -4.47
CA SER A 101 -9.96 8.60 -4.70
C SER A 101 -8.57 8.58 -4.04
N CYS A 102 -8.23 7.46 -3.39
CA CYS A 102 -6.88 7.24 -2.90
C CYS A 102 -5.96 6.84 -4.06
N ILE A 103 -4.92 7.63 -4.30
CA ILE A 103 -3.98 7.47 -5.43
C ILE A 103 -2.58 7.04 -5.00
N ALA A 104 -2.13 7.38 -3.78
CA ALA A 104 -0.88 6.91 -3.17
C ALA A 104 -1.07 6.62 -1.68
N SER A 105 -0.22 5.76 -1.09
CA SER A 105 -0.24 5.49 0.35
C SER A 105 1.17 5.24 0.87
N TYR A 106 1.45 5.72 2.08
CA TYR A 106 2.70 5.46 2.79
C TYR A 106 2.43 5.42 4.29
N GLY A 107 2.69 4.29 4.94
CA GLY A 107 2.29 4.14 6.33
C GLY A 107 0.77 4.24 6.48
N SER A 108 0.33 4.98 7.49
CA SER A 108 -1.07 5.37 7.70
C SER A 108 -1.57 6.54 6.83
N TRP A 109 -0.70 7.14 6.02
CA TRP A 109 -1.03 8.32 5.24
C TRP A 109 -1.51 7.94 3.84
N LEU A 110 -2.58 8.60 3.41
CA LEU A 110 -3.18 8.47 2.09
C LEU A 110 -3.06 9.78 1.32
N LEU A 111 -2.69 9.69 0.05
CA LEU A 111 -2.83 10.79 -0.89
C LEU A 111 -4.17 10.66 -1.60
N MET A 112 -5.02 11.65 -1.42
CA MET A 112 -6.38 11.69 -1.91
C MET A 112 -6.51 12.70 -3.04
N GLN A 113 -7.13 12.28 -4.14
CA GLN A 113 -7.45 13.10 -5.29
C GLN A 113 -8.97 13.18 -5.44
N PRO A 114 -9.59 14.37 -5.37
CA PRO A 114 -11.01 14.56 -5.65
C PRO A 114 -11.38 13.94 -7.00
N GLU A 115 -12.48 13.18 -7.04
CA GLU A 115 -13.05 12.69 -8.29
C GLU A 115 -13.82 13.85 -8.94
N SER A 116 -13.43 14.25 -10.15
CA SER A 116 -14.26 15.14 -10.96
C SER A 116 -15.43 14.32 -11.51
N GLU A 117 -16.59 14.39 -10.87
CA GLU A 117 -17.82 13.92 -11.49
C GLU A 117 -18.05 14.77 -12.75
N TYR A 118 -18.38 14.11 -13.86
CA TYR A 118 -18.59 14.73 -15.16
C TYR A 118 -19.55 15.92 -15.04
N MET A 119 -18.99 17.14 -15.17
CA MET A 119 -19.66 18.42 -15.42
C MET A 119 -21.17 18.44 -15.08
N GLU A 120 -21.53 18.69 -13.83
CA GLU A 120 -22.79 19.39 -13.54
C GLU A 120 -22.51 20.90 -13.69
N GLU A 121 -23.30 21.58 -14.52
CA GLU A 121 -23.09 22.94 -15.05
C GLU A 121 -23.19 24.08 -14.01
N ASP A 122 -23.04 23.78 -12.72
CA ASP A 122 -23.10 24.75 -11.62
C ASP A 122 -21.74 24.81 -10.88
N LEU A 123 -20.70 25.30 -11.56
CA LEU A 123 -19.34 25.37 -11.00
C LEU A 123 -19.02 26.76 -10.44
N ASP A 124 -19.38 26.99 -9.17
CA ASP A 124 -18.45 27.72 -8.30
C ASP A 124 -17.24 26.80 -8.10
N HIS A 125 -16.04 27.29 -8.39
CA HIS A 125 -14.81 26.51 -8.49
C HIS A 125 -14.44 25.82 -7.16
N GLN A 126 -15.10 24.72 -6.80
CA GLN A 126 -14.72 23.91 -5.66
C GLN A 126 -13.38 23.24 -6.00
N CYS A 127 -12.32 23.84 -5.48
CA CYS A 127 -10.94 23.55 -5.83
C CYS A 127 -10.66 22.04 -5.68
N ASN A 128 -10.31 21.38 -6.79
CA ASN A 128 -9.89 19.98 -6.90
C ASN A 128 -8.50 19.75 -6.27
N ASN A 129 -8.31 20.22 -5.03
CA ASN A 129 -7.02 20.17 -4.37
C ASN A 129 -6.81 18.76 -3.83
N LEU A 130 -5.68 18.17 -4.21
CA LEU A 130 -5.20 16.97 -3.56
C LEU A 130 -5.00 17.25 -2.08
N TYR A 131 -5.16 16.23 -1.26
CA TYR A 131 -4.87 16.32 0.17
C TYR A 131 -4.25 15.02 0.66
N ILE A 132 -3.45 15.15 1.70
CA ILE A 132 -2.88 14.01 2.41
C ILE A 132 -3.70 13.81 3.69
N LEU A 133 -4.13 12.59 3.96
CA LEU A 133 -4.95 12.23 5.11
C LEU A 133 -4.30 11.08 5.89
N ASP A 134 -4.10 11.26 7.18
CA ASP A 134 -3.72 10.17 8.08
C ASP A 134 -4.98 9.43 8.56
N LEU A 135 -5.05 8.13 8.29
CA LEU A 135 -6.22 7.28 8.56
C LEU A 135 -6.61 7.16 10.04
N LEU A 136 -5.66 7.37 10.94
CA LEU A 136 -5.82 7.09 12.36
C LEU A 136 -6.17 8.32 13.14
N THR A 137 -5.44 9.36 12.81
CA THR A 137 -5.39 10.59 13.56
C THR A 137 -6.34 11.58 12.93
N ARG A 138 -6.74 11.32 11.68
CA ARG A 138 -7.60 12.16 10.85
C ARG A 138 -6.96 13.51 10.58
N GLU A 139 -5.64 13.59 10.73
CA GLU A 139 -4.87 14.76 10.34
C GLU A 139 -4.94 14.88 8.82
N ARG A 140 -5.35 16.07 8.36
CA ARG A 140 -5.50 16.39 6.95
C ARG A 140 -4.60 17.56 6.59
N ILE A 141 -3.85 17.39 5.51
CA ILE A 141 -2.98 18.40 4.92
C ILE A 141 -3.49 18.67 3.52
N ASN A 142 -4.11 19.83 3.31
CA ASN A 142 -4.54 20.26 1.98
C ASN A 142 -3.33 20.71 1.17
N LEU A 143 -3.16 20.16 -0.03
CA LEU A 143 -2.07 20.54 -0.92
C LEU A 143 -2.47 21.77 -1.75
N PRO A 144 -1.50 22.55 -2.26
CA PRO A 144 -1.78 23.67 -3.16
C PRO A 144 -2.54 23.22 -4.41
N ILE A 145 -3.23 24.17 -5.04
CA ILE A 145 -3.94 23.95 -6.30
C ILE A 145 -2.97 23.42 -7.36
N LEU A 146 -3.35 22.33 -7.99
CA LEU A 146 -2.66 21.74 -9.11
C LEU A 146 -3.30 22.27 -10.40
N GLN A 147 -2.57 23.05 -11.20
CA GLN A 147 -3.09 23.76 -12.38
C GLN A 147 -3.31 22.97 -13.69
N PRO A 148 -3.19 21.64 -13.78
CA PRO A 148 -3.76 20.85 -14.85
C PRO A 148 -5.04 20.13 -14.45
N GLU A 149 -6.00 20.10 -15.38
CA GLU A 149 -7.38 19.59 -15.21
C GLU A 149 -7.47 18.06 -14.92
N PHE A 150 -6.37 17.30 -15.05
CA PHE A 150 -6.37 15.83 -15.07
C PHE A 150 -5.75 15.13 -13.85
N GLY A 151 -5.33 15.88 -12.81
CA GLY A 151 -4.76 15.30 -11.58
C GLY A 151 -3.33 14.77 -11.73
N LEU A 152 -2.87 13.96 -10.75
CA LEU A 152 -1.56 13.33 -10.77
C LEU A 152 -1.62 11.89 -11.32
N THR A 153 -0.73 11.56 -12.24
CA THR A 153 -0.48 10.19 -12.66
C THR A 153 0.75 9.62 -11.93
N CYS A 154 0.67 8.32 -11.63
CA CYS A 154 1.72 7.52 -10.97
C CYS A 154 2.29 8.12 -9.68
N PRO A 155 1.43 8.61 -8.77
CA PRO A 155 1.89 9.39 -7.63
C PRO A 155 2.61 8.53 -6.60
N ILE A 156 3.64 9.14 -6.01
CA ILE A 156 4.34 8.67 -4.83
C ILE A 156 3.98 9.57 -3.67
N LEU A 157 3.70 8.95 -2.53
CA LEU A 157 3.68 9.58 -1.23
C LEU A 157 4.82 8.98 -0.40
N TRP A 158 5.58 9.83 0.26
CA TRP A 158 6.53 9.45 1.28
C TRP A 158 6.35 10.37 2.48
N THR A 159 6.41 9.80 3.68
CA THR A 159 6.36 10.57 4.92
C THR A 159 7.44 10.08 5.88
N ASP A 160 8.04 11.00 6.63
CA ASP A 160 8.87 10.67 7.78
C ASP A 160 8.08 10.94 9.06
N GLU A 161 7.86 9.89 9.85
CA GLU A 161 7.06 10.00 11.07
C GLU A 161 7.70 10.91 12.12
N LYS A 162 9.04 10.95 12.19
CA LYS A 162 9.77 11.69 13.22
C LYS A 162 9.74 13.19 12.99
N SER A 163 10.10 13.62 11.78
CA SER A 163 10.08 15.03 11.38
C SER A 163 8.67 15.51 10.98
N LYS A 164 7.75 14.57 10.71
CA LYS A 164 6.48 14.81 10.00
C LYS A 164 6.69 15.44 8.62
N ASP A 165 7.84 15.19 7.99
CA ASP A 165 8.10 15.64 6.65
C ASP A 165 7.33 14.76 5.68
N HIS A 166 6.88 15.36 4.58
CA HIS A 166 6.16 14.66 3.54
C HIS A 166 6.68 15.11 2.19
N LEU A 167 6.69 14.17 1.26
CA LEU A 167 7.08 14.34 -0.12
C LEU A 167 6.02 13.67 -0.98
N VAL A 168 5.44 14.46 -1.88
CA VAL A 168 4.60 13.96 -2.96
C VAL A 168 5.36 14.18 -4.26
N ILE A 169 5.42 13.14 -5.09
CA ILE A 169 5.96 13.23 -6.45
C ILE A 169 4.93 12.61 -7.38
N GLY A 170 4.71 13.21 -8.53
CA GLY A 170 3.85 12.64 -9.54
C GLY A 170 4.10 13.26 -10.90
N MET A 171 3.52 12.66 -11.92
CA MET A 171 3.49 13.25 -13.25
C MET A 171 2.21 14.09 -13.37
N ALA A 172 2.39 15.34 -13.78
CA ALA A 172 1.33 16.18 -14.31
C ALA A 172 1.38 16.06 -15.83
N HIS A 173 0.29 15.59 -16.45
CA HIS A 173 0.27 15.22 -17.88
C HIS A 173 1.37 14.19 -18.24
N GLU A 174 1.75 14.13 -19.52
CA GLU A 174 2.65 13.11 -20.07
C GLU A 174 4.15 13.43 -19.89
N GLU A 175 4.48 14.68 -19.54
CA GLU A 175 5.88 15.17 -19.61
C GLU A 175 6.39 15.86 -18.34
N LEU A 176 5.51 16.30 -17.43
CA LEU A 176 5.89 17.19 -16.33
C LEU A 176 5.94 16.45 -14.98
N ALA A 177 7.14 16.06 -14.55
CA ALA A 177 7.35 15.59 -13.19
C ALA A 177 7.34 16.76 -12.20
N ILE A 178 6.46 16.69 -11.21
CA ILE A 178 6.31 17.69 -10.16
C ILE A 178 6.42 17.07 -8.77
N SER A 179 6.73 17.90 -7.81
CA SER A 179 6.80 17.52 -6.41
C SER A 179 6.23 18.59 -5.49
N PHE A 180 5.83 18.13 -4.31
CA PHE A 180 5.44 18.96 -3.20
C PHE A 180 6.10 18.43 -1.93
N LYS A 181 6.84 19.30 -1.24
CA LYS A 181 7.45 19.01 0.05
C LYS A 181 6.85 19.90 1.12
N LYS A 182 6.93 19.45 2.37
CA LYS A 182 6.58 20.28 3.52
C LYS A 182 7.33 21.62 3.49
N GLY A 183 6.59 22.71 3.67
CA GLY A 183 7.11 24.07 3.60
C GLY A 183 7.03 24.71 2.21
N ASP A 184 6.70 23.94 1.17
CA ASP A 184 6.44 24.51 -0.15
C ASP A 184 5.09 25.24 -0.16
N SER A 185 5.04 26.41 -0.80
CA SER A 185 3.80 27.16 -1.04
C SER A 185 3.08 26.74 -2.32
N SER A 186 3.77 26.05 -3.22
CA SER A 186 3.26 25.62 -4.53
C SER A 186 4.00 24.38 -5.01
N TRP A 187 3.42 23.66 -5.96
CA TRP A 187 4.07 22.55 -6.66
C TRP A 187 5.34 23.02 -7.37
N LYS A 188 6.40 22.21 -7.29
CA LYS A 188 7.70 22.49 -7.91
C LYS A 188 7.99 21.44 -8.98
N GLN A 189 8.33 21.89 -10.18
CA GLN A 189 8.86 21.01 -11.21
C GLN A 189 10.19 20.40 -10.73
N ILE A 190 10.47 19.17 -11.13
CA ILE A 190 11.78 18.54 -10.94
C ILE A 190 12.49 18.49 -12.30
N PRO A 191 13.37 19.46 -12.61
CA PRO A 191 14.02 19.51 -13.93
C PRO A 191 14.84 18.25 -14.25
N THR A 192 15.47 17.61 -13.26
CA THR A 192 16.23 16.37 -13.48
C THR A 192 15.37 15.21 -13.99
N LEU A 193 14.07 15.23 -13.68
CA LEU A 193 13.10 14.24 -14.15
C LEU A 193 12.50 14.58 -15.52
N SER A 194 12.89 15.70 -16.14
CA SER A 194 12.47 16.03 -17.51
C SER A 194 12.90 14.96 -18.52
N GLY A 195 12.03 14.67 -19.50
CA GLY A 195 12.24 13.65 -20.53
C GLY A 195 12.02 12.21 -20.04
N ILE A 196 11.28 12.01 -18.94
CA ILE A 196 10.56 10.73 -18.69
C ILE A 196 9.17 10.87 -19.29
N GLU A 197 9.11 10.94 -20.61
CA GLU A 197 7.87 10.87 -21.36
C GLU A 197 7.12 9.58 -20.98
N GLU A 198 5.81 9.69 -20.75
CA GLU A 198 4.91 8.56 -20.51
C GLU A 198 5.34 7.67 -19.33
N CYS A 199 5.78 8.26 -18.22
CA CYS A 199 6.04 7.49 -16.99
C CYS A 199 4.73 6.92 -16.45
N PHE A 200 4.62 5.58 -16.37
CA PHE A 200 3.40 4.90 -15.90
C PHE A 200 3.59 4.17 -14.56
N SER A 201 4.82 4.01 -14.07
CA SER A 201 5.09 3.38 -12.78
C SER A 201 6.29 4.05 -12.08
N MET A 202 6.10 4.42 -10.81
CA MET A 202 7.14 5.00 -9.96
C MET A 202 7.19 4.24 -8.63
N VAL A 203 8.40 4.10 -8.08
CA VAL A 203 8.63 3.53 -6.75
C VAL A 203 9.67 4.38 -6.04
N PHE A 204 9.43 4.73 -4.77
CA PHE A 204 10.39 5.45 -3.94
C PHE A 204 10.83 4.57 -2.78
N LYS A 205 12.12 4.21 -2.76
CA LYS A 205 12.70 3.32 -1.74
C LYS A 205 14.16 3.69 -1.49
N ASP A 206 14.57 3.71 -0.22
CA ASP A 206 15.96 3.98 0.22
C ASP A 206 16.54 5.28 -0.38
N HIS A 207 15.77 6.37 -0.32
CA HIS A 207 16.08 7.67 -0.92
C HIS A 207 16.34 7.62 -2.43
N LYS A 208 15.87 6.59 -3.13
CA LYS A 208 15.93 6.50 -4.59
C LYS A 208 14.52 6.48 -5.17
N LEU A 209 14.32 7.31 -6.19
CA LEU A 209 13.13 7.27 -7.04
C LEU A 209 13.45 6.46 -8.29
N TYR A 210 12.69 5.39 -8.47
CA TYR A 210 12.70 4.56 -9.66
C TYR A 210 11.53 5.02 -10.53
N CYS A 211 11.78 5.22 -11.82
CA CYS A 211 10.76 5.64 -12.79
C CYS A 211 10.80 4.71 -14.00
N LEU A 212 9.65 4.15 -14.36
CA LEU A 212 9.46 3.27 -15.50
C LEU A 212 8.53 3.94 -16.52
N SER A 213 9.01 4.02 -17.76
CA SER A 213 8.21 4.37 -18.94
C SER A 213 8.28 3.25 -19.98
N ASN A 214 7.50 3.38 -21.07
CA ASN A 214 7.42 2.41 -22.16
C ASN A 214 8.78 2.03 -22.77
N TYR A 215 9.77 2.93 -22.66
CA TYR A 215 11.07 2.77 -23.31
C TYR A 215 12.25 2.69 -22.37
N LYS A 216 12.14 3.29 -21.17
CA LYS A 216 13.28 3.55 -20.29
C LYS A 216 12.90 3.30 -18.84
N LEU A 217 13.84 2.71 -18.11
CA LEU A 217 13.87 2.74 -16.66
C LEU A 217 14.98 3.69 -16.22
N LYS A 218 14.66 4.62 -15.31
CA LYS A 218 15.61 5.58 -14.74
C LYS A 218 15.55 5.51 -13.22
N VAL A 219 16.70 5.68 -12.56
CA VAL A 219 16.78 5.79 -11.09
C VAL A 219 17.48 7.08 -10.73
N PHE A 220 16.89 7.79 -9.77
CA PHE A 220 17.35 9.07 -9.26
C PHE A 220 17.60 8.94 -7.75
N ASP A 221 18.75 9.43 -7.30
CA ASP A 221 19.11 9.54 -5.90
C ASP A 221 18.61 10.87 -5.34
N PHE A 222 17.82 10.81 -4.27
CA PHE A 222 17.20 11.90 -3.53
C PHE A 222 17.87 12.15 -2.18
N SER A 223 19.07 11.61 -1.95
CA SER A 223 19.81 11.80 -0.69
C SER A 223 20.34 13.24 -0.50
N GLY A 224 20.42 14.04 -1.57
CA GLY A 224 20.79 15.45 -1.53
C GLY A 224 19.63 16.39 -1.87
N ASP A 225 19.88 17.70 -1.83
CA ASP A 225 18.86 18.73 -2.11
C ASP A 225 18.29 18.65 -3.54
N ILE A 226 19.16 18.29 -4.49
CA ILE A 226 18.84 18.17 -5.91
C ILE A 226 18.92 16.69 -6.29
N PRO A 227 17.84 16.10 -6.85
CA PRO A 227 17.87 14.72 -7.29
C PRO A 227 18.91 14.50 -8.41
N VAL A 228 19.70 13.43 -8.30
CA VAL A 228 20.74 13.08 -9.28
C VAL A 228 20.39 11.76 -9.96
N LYS A 229 20.41 11.73 -11.30
CA LYS A 229 20.20 10.49 -12.05
C LYS A 229 21.41 9.56 -11.90
N VAL A 230 21.22 8.42 -11.25
CA VAL A 230 22.28 7.43 -10.98
C VAL A 230 22.23 6.21 -11.91
N PHE A 231 21.08 5.93 -12.52
CA PHE A 231 20.93 4.80 -13.42
C PHE A 231 19.94 5.11 -14.55
N LYS A 232 20.19 4.50 -15.72
CA LYS A 232 19.29 4.52 -16.86
C LYS A 232 19.52 3.27 -17.70
N THR A 233 18.44 2.61 -18.08
CA THR A 233 18.47 1.51 -19.06
C THR A 233 17.27 1.54 -20.00
N SER A 234 17.35 0.83 -21.12
CA SER A 234 16.25 0.70 -22.07
C SER A 234 15.47 -0.58 -21.84
N VAL A 235 14.15 -0.45 -21.69
CA VAL A 235 13.22 -1.56 -21.45
C VAL A 235 12.30 -1.81 -22.64
N SER A 236 12.49 -1.11 -23.77
CA SER A 236 11.62 -1.21 -24.95
C SER A 236 11.50 -2.65 -25.47
N LYS A 237 12.59 -3.41 -25.52
CA LYS A 237 12.54 -4.83 -25.93
C LYS A 237 11.68 -5.70 -25.02
N LEU A 238 11.60 -5.35 -23.73
CA LEU A 238 10.86 -6.10 -22.73
C LEU A 238 9.37 -5.69 -22.71
N LEU A 239 9.09 -4.39 -22.81
CA LEU A 239 7.75 -3.82 -22.73
C LEU A 239 7.05 -3.72 -24.09
N ASN A 240 7.75 -3.90 -25.21
CA ASN A 240 7.13 -3.99 -26.53
C ASN A 240 6.14 -5.17 -26.54
N ASN A 241 4.84 -4.87 -26.40
CA ASN A 241 3.78 -5.85 -26.53
C ASN A 241 3.40 -5.95 -28.02
N PRO A 242 3.75 -7.03 -28.74
CA PRO A 242 3.31 -7.25 -30.12
C PRO A 242 1.80 -7.46 -30.25
N LEU A 243 1.06 -7.50 -29.14
CA LEU A 243 -0.34 -7.93 -29.05
C LEU A 243 -1.37 -6.79 -29.02
N CYS A 244 -0.96 -5.52 -28.96
CA CYS A 244 -1.89 -4.38 -28.98
C CYS A 244 -2.65 -4.20 -30.31
N ILE A 245 -2.29 -4.97 -31.35
CA ILE A 245 -2.91 -4.91 -32.69
C ILE A 245 -3.69 -6.20 -33.01
N SER A 246 -4.22 -6.92 -32.01
CA SER A 246 -5.17 -7.99 -32.33
C SER A 246 -6.51 -7.35 -32.76
N MET A 247 -6.63 -6.99 -34.03
CA MET A 247 -7.89 -6.73 -34.71
C MET A 247 -8.71 -8.02 -34.76
N ARG A 248 -9.25 -8.46 -33.61
CA ARG A 248 -10.24 -9.53 -33.60
C ARG A 248 -11.57 -8.96 -34.09
N MET A 249 -12.26 -9.73 -34.93
CA MET A 249 -13.61 -9.43 -35.38
C MET A 249 -14.51 -9.27 -34.16
N ARG A 250 -15.16 -8.10 -34.03
CA ARG A 250 -16.07 -7.77 -32.94
C ARG A 250 -17.17 -8.82 -32.83
N LEU A 251 -17.34 -9.40 -31.64
CA LEU A 251 -18.50 -10.23 -31.34
C LEU A 251 -19.72 -9.33 -31.10
N PRO A 252 -20.80 -9.49 -31.90
CA PRO A 252 -22.04 -8.76 -31.68
C PRO A 252 -22.63 -9.09 -30.30
N GLY A 253 -23.14 -8.08 -29.59
CA GLY A 253 -23.83 -8.26 -28.30
C GLY A 253 -22.95 -8.26 -27.05
N ILE A 254 -21.61 -8.25 -27.17
CA ILE A 254 -20.69 -8.14 -26.03
C ILE A 254 -20.08 -6.72 -25.98
N PRO A 255 -20.00 -6.06 -24.81
CA PRO A 255 -19.32 -4.77 -24.67
C PRO A 255 -17.89 -4.80 -25.21
N MET A 256 -17.46 -3.72 -25.88
CA MET A 256 -16.11 -3.65 -26.47
C MET A 256 -14.99 -3.80 -25.44
N LYS A 257 -15.17 -3.21 -24.26
CA LYS A 257 -14.23 -3.29 -23.12
C LYS A 257 -13.95 -4.73 -22.65
N ASP A 258 -14.96 -5.59 -22.67
CA ASP A 258 -14.85 -7.01 -22.26
C ASP A 258 -14.07 -7.83 -23.31
N GLN A 259 -14.03 -7.35 -24.55
CA GLN A 259 -13.39 -8.01 -25.69
C GLN A 259 -11.93 -7.59 -25.88
N LEU A 260 -11.41 -6.65 -25.09
CA LEU A 260 -10.02 -6.20 -25.17
C LEU A 260 -9.12 -7.08 -24.29
N ASN A 261 -7.87 -7.27 -24.74
CA ASN A 261 -6.82 -7.77 -23.85
C ASN A 261 -6.42 -6.62 -22.91
N HIS A 262 -6.32 -6.92 -21.62
CA HIS A 262 -5.87 -5.95 -20.64
C HIS A 262 -4.41 -6.23 -20.30
N PHE A 263 -3.60 -5.19 -20.32
CA PHE A 263 -2.18 -5.24 -19.98
C PHE A 263 -1.89 -4.18 -18.93
N LYS A 264 -1.10 -4.53 -17.93
CA LYS A 264 -0.57 -3.60 -16.94
C LYS A 264 0.85 -4.05 -16.64
N ASP A 265 1.80 -3.16 -16.87
CA ASP A 265 3.18 -3.41 -16.46
C ASP A 265 3.44 -2.56 -15.22
N ASP A 266 4.02 -3.15 -14.19
CA ASP A 266 4.37 -2.46 -12.95
C ASP A 266 5.81 -2.77 -12.56
N MET A 267 6.48 -1.78 -12.01
CA MET A 267 7.82 -1.95 -11.46
C MET A 267 7.74 -2.31 -9.98
N VAL A 268 8.60 -3.23 -9.55
CA VAL A 268 8.73 -3.61 -8.15
C VAL A 268 10.19 -3.52 -7.73
N VAL A 269 10.47 -2.95 -6.57
CA VAL A 269 11.81 -2.93 -5.96
C VAL A 269 11.83 -3.86 -4.77
N THR A 270 12.73 -4.84 -4.79
CA THR A 270 12.80 -5.86 -3.73
C THR A 270 13.40 -5.31 -2.43
N LEU A 271 13.30 -6.08 -1.34
CA LEU A 271 13.97 -5.78 -0.08
C LEU A 271 15.48 -5.56 -0.28
N ALA A 272 16.12 -6.47 -1.02
CA ALA A 272 17.53 -6.38 -1.41
C ALA A 272 17.86 -5.25 -2.42
N GLY A 273 16.87 -4.49 -2.89
CA GLY A 273 17.06 -3.40 -3.85
C GLY A 273 17.20 -3.82 -5.31
N HIS A 274 16.85 -5.08 -5.63
CA HIS A 274 16.78 -5.51 -7.03
C HIS A 274 15.52 -4.93 -7.68
N VAL A 275 15.64 -4.59 -8.98
CA VAL A 275 14.51 -4.10 -9.77
C VAL A 275 13.87 -5.27 -10.51
N LEU A 276 12.55 -5.39 -10.37
CA LEU A 276 11.69 -6.32 -11.08
C LEU A 276 10.71 -5.54 -11.96
N ILE A 277 10.36 -6.10 -13.11
CA ILE A 277 9.22 -5.69 -13.92
C ILE A 277 8.21 -6.82 -13.90
N VAL A 278 7.00 -6.52 -13.44
CA VAL A 278 5.88 -7.44 -13.38
C VAL A 278 4.94 -7.10 -14.54
N LYS A 279 4.84 -8.00 -15.50
CA LYS A 279 3.89 -7.89 -16.61
C LYS A 279 2.61 -8.61 -16.23
N CYS A 280 1.51 -7.88 -16.15
CA CYS A 280 0.18 -8.40 -15.88
C CYS A 280 -0.60 -8.43 -17.20
N HIS A 281 -1.18 -9.58 -17.50
CA HIS A 281 -1.98 -9.76 -18.71
C HIS A 281 -3.27 -10.51 -18.38
N ARG A 282 -4.40 -9.94 -18.79
CA ARG A 282 -5.71 -10.59 -18.79
C ARG A 282 -6.19 -10.71 -20.24
N PRO A 283 -6.26 -11.93 -20.79
CA PRO A 283 -6.80 -12.15 -22.12
C PRO A 283 -8.24 -11.65 -22.25
N SER A 284 -8.62 -11.26 -23.46
CA SER A 284 -10.01 -10.97 -23.85
C SER A 284 -10.98 -12.05 -23.35
N LEU A 285 -12.09 -11.64 -22.75
CA LEU A 285 -13.14 -12.50 -22.17
C LEU A 285 -12.67 -13.43 -21.03
N SER A 286 -11.45 -13.27 -20.51
CA SER A 286 -10.94 -14.00 -19.35
C SER A 286 -11.16 -13.21 -18.06
N LYS A 287 -11.50 -13.90 -16.98
CA LYS A 287 -11.49 -13.36 -15.61
C LYS A 287 -10.14 -13.55 -14.90
N ILE A 288 -9.25 -14.35 -15.50
CA ILE A 288 -8.00 -14.77 -14.89
C ILE A 288 -6.87 -13.89 -15.41
N TRP A 289 -6.17 -13.24 -14.48
CA TRP A 289 -4.92 -12.54 -14.72
C TRP A 289 -3.74 -13.52 -14.73
N SER A 290 -2.80 -13.27 -15.63
CA SER A 290 -1.52 -13.96 -15.74
C SER A 290 -0.39 -12.98 -15.47
N PHE A 291 0.70 -13.49 -14.88
CA PHE A 291 1.82 -12.66 -14.44
C PHE A 291 3.13 -13.20 -14.96
N GLU A 292 4.01 -12.30 -15.39
CA GLU A 292 5.40 -12.60 -15.70
C GLU A 292 6.32 -11.64 -14.97
N ILE A 293 7.33 -12.18 -14.28
CA ILE A 293 8.28 -11.36 -13.52
C ILE A 293 9.63 -11.40 -14.21
N TYR A 294 10.19 -10.24 -14.48
CA TYR A 294 11.51 -10.08 -15.08
C TYR A 294 12.42 -9.36 -14.09
N LYS A 295 13.53 -10.01 -13.73
CA LYS A 295 14.55 -9.44 -12.86
C LYS A 295 15.69 -8.84 -13.69
N MET A 296 16.14 -7.66 -13.30
CA MET A 296 17.31 -7.03 -13.91
C MET A 296 18.59 -7.71 -13.41
N GLU A 297 19.44 -8.16 -14.34
CA GLU A 297 20.76 -8.70 -14.03
C GLU A 297 21.84 -7.62 -14.09
N GLY A 298 22.33 -7.22 -12.92
CA GLY A 298 23.39 -6.23 -12.79
C GLY A 298 23.07 -4.93 -13.54
N ASN A 299 24.10 -4.28 -14.09
CA ASN A 299 23.95 -3.01 -14.81
C ASN A 299 23.93 -3.18 -16.35
N ASN A 300 23.90 -4.41 -16.87
CA ASN A 300 24.16 -4.70 -18.29
C ASN A 300 22.90 -4.77 -19.18
N ASN A 301 21.78 -4.19 -18.73
CA ASN A 301 20.50 -4.22 -19.45
C ASN A 301 20.01 -5.63 -19.86
N LYS A 302 20.39 -6.65 -19.08
CA LYS A 302 19.91 -8.02 -19.27
C LYS A 302 18.76 -8.26 -18.30
N TRP A 303 17.67 -8.81 -18.81
CA TRP A 303 16.47 -9.11 -18.05
C TRP A 303 16.22 -10.62 -18.13
N GLU A 304 16.07 -11.25 -16.98
CA GLU A 304 15.78 -12.67 -16.89
C GLU A 304 14.41 -12.89 -16.29
N LYS A 305 13.63 -13.78 -16.91
CA LYS A 305 12.35 -14.19 -16.35
C LYS A 305 12.61 -14.98 -15.08
N THR A 306 12.09 -14.51 -13.95
CA THR A 306 12.10 -15.26 -12.69
C THR A 306 10.74 -15.90 -12.46
N VAL A 307 10.77 -17.11 -11.91
CA VAL A 307 9.56 -17.89 -11.56
C VAL A 307 9.35 -17.99 -10.06
N SER A 308 10.30 -17.50 -9.26
CA SER A 308 10.21 -17.51 -7.81
C SER A 308 10.79 -16.24 -7.20
N LEU A 309 10.17 -15.82 -6.10
CA LEU A 309 10.59 -14.75 -5.19
C LEU A 309 11.22 -15.30 -3.90
N GLY A 310 11.25 -16.63 -3.74
CA GLY A 310 11.68 -17.28 -2.50
C GLY A 310 10.77 -16.91 -1.33
N ASP A 311 11.38 -16.41 -0.27
CA ASP A 311 10.71 -16.03 0.98
C ASP A 311 9.99 -14.66 0.89
N GLU A 312 10.12 -13.94 -0.23
CA GLU A 312 9.48 -12.63 -0.45
C GLU A 312 8.12 -12.77 -1.14
N THR A 313 7.28 -11.74 -0.97
CA THR A 313 6.00 -11.60 -1.68
C THR A 313 5.88 -10.18 -2.23
N ILE A 314 5.21 -10.02 -3.38
CA ILE A 314 5.03 -8.72 -4.04
C ILE A 314 3.75 -8.06 -3.55
N LEU A 315 3.84 -6.80 -3.12
CA LEU A 315 2.70 -5.90 -2.95
C LEU A 315 2.64 -4.97 -4.16
N LEU A 316 1.89 -5.35 -5.19
CA LEU A 316 2.00 -4.72 -6.50
C LEU A 316 1.57 -3.24 -6.47
N ASP A 317 0.54 -2.91 -5.68
CA ASP A 317 0.05 -1.53 -5.50
C ASP A 317 1.10 -0.56 -4.97
N LEU A 318 2.06 -1.09 -4.21
CA LEU A 318 3.12 -0.32 -3.58
C LEU A 318 4.43 -0.40 -4.36
N GLY A 319 4.53 -1.29 -5.35
CA GLY A 319 5.75 -1.53 -6.11
C GLY A 319 6.92 -2.03 -5.24
N ILE A 320 6.64 -2.76 -4.17
CA ILE A 320 7.67 -3.29 -3.25
C ILE A 320 7.45 -4.78 -2.97
N THR A 321 8.49 -5.43 -2.43
CA THR A 321 8.35 -6.73 -1.78
C THR A 321 8.41 -6.62 -0.27
N VAL A 322 7.81 -7.60 0.40
CA VAL A 322 7.95 -7.82 1.85
C VAL A 322 8.37 -9.26 2.12
N LEU A 323 9.05 -9.48 3.24
CA LEU A 323 9.49 -10.81 3.64
C LEU A 323 8.29 -11.56 4.19
N ALA A 324 7.75 -12.54 3.48
CA ALA A 324 6.58 -13.28 3.94
C ALA A 324 6.94 -14.39 4.94
N LYS A 325 8.21 -14.77 5.02
CA LYS A 325 8.70 -15.76 5.97
C LYS A 325 8.32 -15.36 7.41
N ASP A 326 7.73 -16.31 8.12
CA ASP A 326 7.27 -16.16 9.51
C ASP A 326 6.15 -15.12 9.72
N MET A 327 5.55 -14.58 8.64
CA MET A 327 4.37 -13.69 8.73
C MET A 327 3.08 -14.51 8.65
N GLN A 328 2.27 -14.42 9.70
CA GLN A 328 0.96 -15.05 9.72
C GLN A 328 0.01 -14.35 8.74
N GLY A 329 -0.72 -15.12 7.94
CA GLY A 329 -1.71 -14.60 6.98
C GLY A 329 -1.11 -14.05 5.67
N ILE A 330 0.22 -14.06 5.51
CA ILE A 330 0.89 -13.65 4.27
C ILE A 330 1.53 -14.86 3.60
N LYS A 331 1.24 -15.04 2.31
CA LYS A 331 1.78 -16.13 1.52
C LYS A 331 3.09 -15.71 0.85
N ALA A 332 4.15 -16.48 1.08
CA ALA A 332 5.43 -16.34 0.38
C ALA A 332 5.29 -16.69 -1.10
N ASN A 333 6.25 -16.27 -1.91
CA ASN A 333 6.27 -16.54 -3.34
C ASN A 333 4.94 -16.18 -4.05
N SER A 334 4.33 -15.05 -3.67
CA SER A 334 3.01 -14.65 -4.15
C SER A 334 3.00 -13.20 -4.67
N ILE A 335 1.97 -12.84 -5.41
CA ILE A 335 1.69 -11.47 -5.85
C ILE A 335 0.34 -11.04 -5.31
N TYR A 336 0.35 -10.02 -4.47
CA TYR A 336 -0.85 -9.37 -3.98
C TYR A 336 -1.25 -8.27 -4.96
N PHE A 337 -2.38 -8.50 -5.63
CA PHE A 337 -2.90 -7.63 -6.67
C PHE A 337 -4.18 -6.96 -6.20
N SER A 338 -4.24 -5.64 -6.32
CA SER A 338 -5.51 -4.93 -6.41
C SER A 338 -5.46 -4.04 -7.65
N ASN A 339 -6.55 -3.96 -8.42
CA ASN A 339 -6.58 -3.02 -9.54
C ASN A 339 -7.29 -1.73 -9.16
N PRO A 340 -6.57 -0.63 -8.93
CA PRO A 340 -7.20 0.66 -8.67
C PRO A 340 -7.61 1.40 -9.95
N THR A 341 -7.24 0.93 -11.15
CA THR A 341 -7.38 1.75 -12.36
C THR A 341 -8.83 1.87 -12.84
N PRO A 342 -9.38 3.09 -12.94
CA PRO A 342 -10.76 3.30 -13.42
C PRO A 342 -10.91 3.15 -14.94
N TYR A 343 -9.81 3.10 -15.69
CA TYR A 343 -9.79 3.05 -17.15
C TYR A 343 -10.40 1.77 -17.73
N PHE A 344 -10.37 0.68 -16.96
CA PHE A 344 -10.79 -0.62 -17.44
C PHE A 344 -12.17 -1.06 -17.01
N LYS A 345 -12.93 -0.26 -16.23
CA LYS A 345 -14.23 -0.61 -15.60
C LYS A 345 -15.13 -1.47 -16.50
N ASP A 346 -14.96 -2.77 -16.43
CA ASP A 346 -15.70 -3.75 -17.20
C ASP A 346 -16.51 -4.68 -16.27
N GLN A 347 -17.34 -5.56 -16.85
CA GLN A 347 -18.23 -6.40 -16.04
C GLN A 347 -17.48 -7.47 -15.21
N TYR A 348 -16.19 -7.63 -15.45
CA TYR A 348 -15.30 -8.57 -14.78
C TYR A 348 -14.43 -7.90 -13.71
N ASP A 349 -14.43 -6.56 -13.64
CA ASP A 349 -13.63 -5.78 -12.68
C ASP A 349 -14.22 -5.69 -11.27
N GLU A 350 -15.41 -6.27 -11.04
CA GLU A 350 -16.11 -6.11 -9.75
C GLU A 350 -15.36 -6.76 -8.57
N ASN A 351 -14.32 -7.59 -8.83
CA ASN A 351 -13.56 -8.37 -7.85
C ASN A 351 -12.05 -8.45 -8.15
N GLU A 352 -11.39 -7.40 -8.63
CA GLU A 352 -9.94 -7.44 -8.95
C GLU A 352 -9.03 -7.31 -7.72
N ILE A 353 -9.35 -8.04 -6.67
CA ILE A 353 -8.49 -8.19 -5.49
C ILE A 353 -8.23 -9.68 -5.34
N PHE A 354 -6.98 -10.08 -5.48
CA PHE A 354 -6.59 -11.47 -5.38
C PHE A 354 -5.11 -11.63 -5.07
N ILE A 355 -4.76 -12.83 -4.64
CA ILE A 355 -3.42 -13.28 -4.35
C ILE A 355 -3.08 -14.31 -5.43
N PHE A 356 -2.03 -14.04 -6.19
CA PHE A 356 -1.52 -14.97 -7.19
C PHE A 356 -0.37 -15.76 -6.59
N ASP A 357 -0.53 -17.08 -6.50
CA ASP A 357 0.52 -17.99 -6.04
C ASP A 357 1.42 -18.40 -7.20
N LEU A 358 2.73 -18.09 -7.10
CA LEU A 358 3.70 -18.41 -8.14
C LEU A 358 4.07 -19.89 -8.16
N ASP A 359 3.92 -20.62 -7.05
CA ASP A 359 4.25 -22.05 -6.98
C ASP A 359 3.19 -22.89 -7.70
N SER A 360 1.92 -22.62 -7.43
CA SER A 360 0.79 -23.35 -8.02
C SER A 360 0.29 -22.72 -9.33
N ASN A 361 0.69 -21.47 -9.62
CA ASN A 361 0.18 -20.68 -10.73
C ASN A 361 -1.36 -20.52 -10.66
N THR A 362 -1.88 -20.33 -9.44
CA THR A 362 -3.33 -20.20 -9.18
C THR A 362 -3.67 -18.86 -8.53
N VAL A 363 -4.94 -18.45 -8.70
CA VAL A 363 -5.51 -17.24 -8.12
C VAL A 363 -6.32 -17.63 -6.89
N GLU A 364 -5.95 -17.07 -5.75
CA GLU A 364 -6.70 -17.15 -4.50
C GLU A 364 -7.40 -15.82 -4.26
N GLN A 365 -8.68 -15.86 -3.87
CA GLN A 365 -9.32 -14.64 -3.40
C GLN A 365 -8.83 -14.33 -1.98
N PRO A 366 -8.72 -13.04 -1.61
CA PRO A 366 -8.61 -12.68 -0.22
C PRO A 366 -9.88 -13.18 0.49
N HIS A 367 -9.79 -13.35 1.80
CA HIS A 367 -10.86 -13.97 2.61
C HIS A 367 -12.27 -13.43 2.26
N ARG A 368 -13.30 -14.28 2.40
CA ARG A 368 -14.67 -14.04 1.93
C ARG A 368 -15.28 -12.73 2.46
N SER A 369 -14.84 -12.25 3.64
CA SER A 369 -15.20 -10.96 4.23
C SER A 369 -14.75 -9.76 3.37
N VAL A 370 -13.62 -9.88 2.68
CA VAL A 370 -13.09 -8.87 1.75
C VAL A 370 -13.87 -8.86 0.43
N SER A 371 -14.21 -10.06 -0.06
CA SER A 371 -14.74 -10.28 -1.42
C SER A 371 -16.27 -10.14 -1.54
N SER A 372 -17.05 -10.37 -0.48
CA SER A 372 -18.51 -10.54 -0.59
C SER A 372 -19.37 -9.35 -0.15
N SER A 373 -18.82 -8.36 0.57
CA SER A 373 -19.66 -7.37 1.28
C SER A 373 -19.84 -6.03 0.57
N PHE A 374 -19.03 -5.69 -0.45
CA PHE A 374 -19.06 -4.37 -1.09
C PHE A 374 -18.69 -4.46 -2.59
N PRO A 375 -19.68 -4.68 -3.48
CA PRO A 375 -19.45 -4.61 -4.92
C PRO A 375 -18.92 -3.21 -5.27
N ARG A 376 -17.85 -3.13 -6.08
CA ARG A 376 -17.31 -1.88 -6.66
C ARG A 376 -16.58 -0.92 -5.71
N SER A 377 -16.17 -1.34 -4.51
CA SER A 377 -15.28 -0.52 -3.68
C SER A 377 -13.82 -0.67 -4.10
N ARG A 378 -13.08 0.44 -4.23
CA ARG A 378 -11.64 0.41 -4.50
C ARG A 378 -10.91 -0.23 -3.31
N ALA A 379 -9.78 -0.88 -3.57
CA ALA A 379 -8.93 -1.42 -2.53
C ALA A 379 -7.48 -1.06 -2.79
N ARG A 380 -6.66 -1.20 -1.74
CA ARG A 380 -5.23 -1.04 -1.82
C ARG A 380 -4.56 -1.78 -0.67
N TRP A 381 -3.42 -2.41 -0.93
CA TRP A 381 -2.51 -2.86 0.12
C TRP A 381 -1.66 -1.71 0.64
N PHE A 382 -1.51 -1.61 1.96
CA PHE A 382 -0.66 -0.62 2.60
C PHE A 382 0.12 -1.27 3.75
N LEU A 383 1.29 -0.72 4.04
CA LEU A 383 2.04 -1.10 5.24
C LEU A 383 1.64 -0.17 6.37
N PRO A 384 0.93 -0.65 7.39
CA PRO A 384 0.57 0.18 8.51
C PRO A 384 1.78 0.76 9.24
N CYS A 385 1.87 2.10 9.34
CA CYS A 385 2.88 2.75 10.18
C CYS A 385 2.16 3.67 11.17
N PHE A 386 2.16 3.26 12.44
CA PHE A 386 1.25 3.78 13.48
C PHE A 386 1.97 4.44 14.66
N LYS A 387 3.25 4.83 14.50
CA LYS A 387 3.99 5.41 15.62
C LYS A 387 3.50 6.84 15.86
N ARG A 388 2.70 7.02 16.90
CA ARG A 388 2.64 8.28 17.64
C ARG A 388 3.18 8.10 19.04
N GLU A 389 4.24 8.83 19.35
CA GLU A 389 4.46 9.36 20.68
C GLU A 389 3.22 10.19 21.05
N SER A 390 2.51 9.74 22.07
CA SER A 390 1.32 10.42 22.58
C SER A 390 1.77 11.64 23.38
N TYR A 391 1.99 12.78 22.71
CA TYR A 391 1.95 14.08 23.39
C TYR A 391 0.49 14.48 23.58
N PHE A 392 -0.12 14.00 24.66
CA PHE A 392 -1.20 14.69 25.36
C PHE A 392 -1.13 14.32 26.84
N LEU A 393 -0.61 15.27 27.64
CA LEU A 393 -1.23 15.84 28.84
C LEU A 393 -0.19 16.69 29.59
N GLN A 394 -0.33 18.00 29.51
CA GLN A 394 -0.60 18.82 30.70
C GLN A 394 -1.72 19.79 30.34
#